data_AF-A0A175A2T1-F1
#
_entry.id   AF-A0A175A2T1-F1
#
_cell.length_a   1.000
_cell.length_b   1.000
_cell.length_c   1.000
_cell.angle_alpha   90.00
_cell.angle_beta   90.00
_cell.angle_gamma   90.00
#
_symmetry.space_group_name_H-M   'P 1'
#
loop_
_entity.id
_entity.type
_entity.pdbx_description
1 polymer ?
#
loop_
_entity_poly.entity_id
_entity_poly.type
_entity_poly.pdbx_seq_one_letter_code
_entity_poly.pdbx_strand_id
1 'polypeptide(L)'
;MRITSQMLAANQLKAGIEPSSKTLLDYIQNDDNDSLTSLLSKKIDTSTSSLTKKLQKDAYKNIKDDADSVTENAAKFTDEKSTLFADAERTGDYSAIYADIKSVVDSYNKLYNTLGKTSSSINTMCSNLLKEAVKENSETLSAVGIALKDDGSLSIDENKLKAADTDTLKKAFGTSSEFAKRLGIIGSNVSSLAKANINYVTNSYTSSGAASNSSDDLYSLMTSKFNSRG
;
A
#
# COMPACT_ATOMS: atom_id res chain seq x y z
N MET A 1 -34.23 16.36 -2.59
CA MET A 1 -35.50 15.62 -2.50
C MET A 1 -35.26 14.41 -1.59
N ARG A 2 -35.95 14.26 -0.46
CA ARG A 2 -35.80 13.10 0.45
C ARG A 2 -36.89 12.08 0.12
N ILE A 3 -36.53 10.83 -0.16
CA ILE A 3 -37.49 9.74 -0.33
C ILE A 3 -37.87 9.28 1.07
N THR A 4 -39.13 9.45 1.45
CA THR A 4 -39.66 8.96 2.74
C THR A 4 -40.10 7.51 2.61
N SER A 5 -40.18 6.77 3.72
CA SER A 5 -40.65 5.38 3.74
C SER A 5 -42.05 5.22 3.10
N GLN A 6 -42.88 6.26 3.14
CA GLN A 6 -44.18 6.31 2.48
C GLN A 6 -44.06 6.38 0.95
N MET A 7 -43.07 7.11 0.41
CA MET A 7 -42.80 7.17 -1.03
C MET A 7 -42.25 5.84 -1.55
N LEU A 8 -41.44 5.13 -0.75
CA LEU A 8 -40.90 3.82 -1.13
C LEU A 8 -41.98 2.73 -1.15
N ALA A 9 -42.85 2.70 -0.13
CA ALA A 9 -43.99 1.77 -0.07
C ALA A 9 -44.99 2.01 -1.21
N ALA A 10 -45.26 3.27 -1.55
CA ALA A 10 -46.13 3.63 -2.68
C ALA A 10 -45.57 3.18 -4.03
N ASN A 11 -44.23 3.20 -4.19
CA ASN A 11 -43.57 2.73 -5.42
C ASN A 11 -43.59 1.20 -5.56
N GLN A 12 -43.51 0.45 -4.45
CA GLN A 12 -43.57 -1.01 -4.45
C GLN A 12 -44.97 -1.53 -4.81
N LEU A 13 -46.02 -0.88 -4.30
CA LEU A 13 -47.41 -1.15 -4.67
C LEU A 13 -47.67 -0.87 -6.16
N LYS A 14 -47.09 0.22 -6.70
CA LYS A 14 -47.20 0.56 -8.13
C LYS A 14 -46.44 -0.42 -9.04
N ALA A 15 -45.46 -1.14 -8.50
CA ALA A 15 -44.68 -2.16 -9.20
C ALA A 15 -45.25 -3.59 -9.04
N GLY A 16 -46.40 -3.76 -8.36
CA GLY A 16 -47.05 -5.07 -8.17
C GLY A 16 -46.30 -6.01 -7.20
N ILE A 17 -45.43 -5.47 -6.35
CA ILE A 17 -44.68 -6.23 -5.35
C ILE A 17 -45.44 -6.13 -4.03
N GLU A 18 -45.81 -7.28 -3.45
CA GLU A 18 -46.51 -7.34 -2.17
C GLU A 18 -45.59 -6.79 -1.06
N PRO A 19 -46.02 -5.81 -0.25
CA PRO A 19 -45.16 -5.19 0.75
C PRO A 19 -44.89 -6.20 1.87
N SER A 20 -43.66 -6.70 1.95
CA SER A 20 -43.23 -7.50 3.09
C SER A 20 -43.30 -6.65 4.36
N SER A 21 -43.89 -7.21 5.41
CA SER A 21 -44.21 -6.53 6.67
C SER A 21 -42.99 -6.17 7.53
N LYS A 22 -41.77 -6.36 7.03
CA LYS A 22 -40.52 -6.00 7.74
C LYS A 22 -39.62 -5.18 6.82
N THR A 23 -39.51 -3.90 7.12
CA THR A 23 -38.50 -3.03 6.49
C THR A 23 -37.12 -3.32 7.09
N LEU A 24 -36.04 -2.95 6.39
CA LEU A 24 -34.68 -2.99 6.94
C LEU A 24 -34.57 -2.25 8.30
N LEU A 25 -35.41 -1.24 8.53
CA LEU A 25 -35.56 -0.51 9.78
C LEU A 25 -36.18 -1.36 10.90
N ASP A 26 -37.10 -2.26 10.56
CA ASP A 26 -37.78 -3.14 11.50
C ASP A 26 -36.84 -4.23 12.06
N TYR A 27 -35.84 -4.62 11.27
CA TYR A 27 -34.73 -5.48 11.71
C TYR A 27 -33.74 -4.78 12.63
N ILE A 28 -33.73 -3.45 12.65
CA ILE A 28 -32.85 -2.63 13.50
C ILE A 28 -33.56 -2.31 14.84
N GLN A 29 -34.89 -2.41 14.89
CA GLN A 29 -35.70 -1.95 16.03
C GLN A 29 -36.27 -3.05 16.94
N ASN A 30 -36.26 -4.32 16.57
CA ASN A 30 -36.78 -5.40 17.44
C ASN A 30 -35.65 -6.19 18.13
N ASP A 31 -35.23 -5.73 19.31
CA ASP A 31 -35.30 -6.45 20.60
C ASP A 31 -34.46 -5.74 21.67
N ASP A 32 -34.90 -5.91 22.91
CA ASP A 32 -34.67 -5.08 24.08
C ASP A 32 -33.20 -4.77 24.50
N ASN A 33 -33.04 -3.52 24.96
CA ASN A 33 -32.04 -2.98 25.89
C ASN A 33 -30.55 -2.82 25.52
N ASP A 34 -30.07 -3.26 24.37
CA ASP A 34 -28.70 -2.92 23.92
C ASP A 34 -28.67 -2.58 22.42
N SER A 35 -29.10 -1.37 22.08
CA SER A 35 -29.01 -0.92 20.69
C SER A 35 -27.54 -0.84 20.24
N LEU A 36 -27.25 -1.50 19.13
CA LEU A 36 -25.98 -1.42 18.39
C LEU A 36 -25.57 0.04 18.12
N THR A 37 -26.55 0.96 18.02
CA THR A 37 -26.29 2.40 17.91
C THR A 37 -25.77 3.02 19.20
N SER A 38 -26.24 2.57 20.37
CA SER A 38 -25.72 2.98 21.68
C SER A 38 -24.32 2.43 21.92
N LEU A 39 -24.06 1.18 21.54
CA LEU A 39 -22.72 0.56 21.64
C LEU A 39 -21.70 1.17 20.66
N LEU A 40 -22.13 1.57 19.45
CA LEU A 40 -21.29 2.29 18.49
C LEU A 40 -21.12 3.78 18.84
N SER A 41 -22.10 4.39 19.52
CA SER A 41 -22.04 5.82 19.89
C SER A 41 -21.40 6.07 21.26
N LYS A 42 -21.42 5.09 22.18
CA LYS A 42 -20.99 5.25 23.59
C LYS A 42 -19.65 4.57 23.91
N LYS A 43 -19.00 3.90 22.95
CA LYS A 43 -17.65 3.31 23.09
C LYS A 43 -16.72 3.63 21.91
N ILE A 44 -17.00 4.69 21.17
CA ILE A 44 -16.04 5.31 20.26
C ILE A 44 -15.84 6.75 20.75
N ASP A 45 -15.50 6.83 22.03
CA ASP A 45 -14.92 8.01 22.64
C ASP A 45 -13.68 8.41 21.83
N THR A 46 -13.56 9.71 21.56
CA THR A 46 -12.58 10.43 20.73
C THR A 46 -11.11 9.97 20.83
N SER A 47 -10.71 9.30 21.92
CA SER A 47 -9.38 8.71 22.11
C SER A 47 -9.16 7.42 21.31
N THR A 48 -10.17 6.55 21.20
CA THR A 48 -10.10 5.27 20.46
C THR A 48 -10.07 5.51 18.95
N SER A 49 -10.80 6.53 18.46
CA SER A 49 -10.73 6.96 17.06
C SER A 49 -9.39 7.61 16.69
N SER A 50 -8.80 8.39 17.60
CA SER A 50 -7.49 9.03 17.40
C SER A 50 -6.36 7.99 17.34
N LEU A 51 -6.31 7.06 18.30
CA LEU A 51 -5.33 5.97 18.33
C LEU A 51 -5.45 5.07 17.10
N THR A 52 -6.68 4.72 16.68
CA THR A 52 -6.92 3.91 15.49
C THR A 52 -6.49 4.62 14.21
N LYS A 53 -6.80 5.93 14.08
CA LYS A 53 -6.33 6.75 12.95
C LYS A 53 -4.81 6.88 12.93
N LYS A 54 -4.17 7.06 14.09
CA LYS A 54 -2.71 7.10 14.19
C LYS A 54 -2.08 5.78 13.76
N LEU A 55 -2.59 4.65 14.26
CA LEU A 55 -2.09 3.31 13.87
C LEU A 55 -2.27 3.05 12.37
N GLN A 56 -3.39 3.46 11.78
CA GLN A 56 -3.62 3.35 10.34
C GLN A 56 -2.66 4.25 9.54
N LYS A 57 -2.48 5.51 9.97
CA LYS A 57 -1.53 6.44 9.36
C LYS A 57 -0.11 5.88 9.41
N ASP A 58 0.32 5.36 10.57
CA ASP A 58 1.64 4.77 10.77
C ASP A 58 1.82 3.53 9.89
N ALA A 59 0.80 2.67 9.77
CA ALA A 59 0.82 1.51 8.89
C ALA A 59 0.99 1.90 7.41
N TYR A 60 0.20 2.87 6.92
CA TYR A 60 0.34 3.34 5.53
C TYR A 60 1.62 4.14 5.30
N LYS A 61 2.15 4.82 6.30
CA LYS A 61 3.48 5.46 6.21
C LYS A 61 4.55 4.39 5.98
N ASN A 62 4.51 3.29 6.72
CA ASN A 62 5.47 2.19 6.52
C ASN A 62 5.33 1.57 5.12
N ILE A 63 4.11 1.33 4.64
CA ILE A 63 3.87 0.84 3.27
C ILE A 63 4.45 1.81 2.24
N LYS A 64 4.19 3.11 2.40
CA LYS A 64 4.70 4.15 1.50
C LYS A 64 6.22 4.15 1.47
N ASP A 65 6.87 4.17 2.63
CA ASP A 65 8.32 4.27 2.74
C ASP A 65 9.01 3.00 2.17
N ASP A 66 8.42 1.81 2.40
CA ASP A 66 8.92 0.56 1.79
C ASP A 66 8.71 0.54 0.26
N ALA A 67 7.60 1.09 -0.22
CA ALA A 67 7.29 1.18 -1.65
C ALA A 67 8.15 2.21 -2.39
N ASP A 68 8.46 3.33 -1.74
CA ASP A 68 9.44 4.31 -2.24
C ASP A 68 10.82 3.63 -2.37
N SER A 69 11.24 2.85 -1.36
CA SER A 69 12.52 2.11 -1.42
C SER A 69 12.57 1.09 -2.56
N VAL A 70 11.48 0.36 -2.83
CA VAL A 70 11.38 -0.53 -3.99
C VAL A 70 11.54 0.25 -5.30
N THR A 71 10.87 1.40 -5.41
CA THR A 71 10.92 2.25 -6.60
C THR A 71 12.33 2.80 -6.84
N GLU A 72 12.96 3.33 -5.79
CA GLU A 72 14.31 3.88 -5.83
C GLU A 72 15.35 2.81 -6.20
N ASN A 73 15.29 1.63 -5.59
CA ASN A 73 16.24 0.56 -5.88
C ASN A 73 16.06 -0.02 -7.29
N ALA A 74 14.82 -0.13 -7.79
CA ALA A 74 14.58 -0.52 -9.18
C ALA A 74 15.12 0.53 -10.17
N ALA A 75 14.94 1.82 -9.86
CA ALA A 75 15.35 2.93 -10.71
C ALA A 75 16.87 2.98 -10.96
N LYS A 76 17.70 2.52 -10.01
CA LYS A 76 19.16 2.43 -10.19
C LYS A 76 19.58 1.67 -11.45
N PHE A 77 18.77 0.69 -11.85
CA PHE A 77 19.05 -0.12 -13.03
C PHE A 77 18.26 0.29 -14.27
N THR A 78 17.06 0.85 -14.11
CA THR A 78 16.20 1.22 -15.23
C THR A 78 16.40 2.65 -15.73
N ASP A 79 17.17 3.48 -15.02
CA ASP A 79 17.56 4.80 -15.51
C ASP A 79 18.40 4.66 -16.78
N GLU A 80 17.91 5.22 -17.89
CA GLU A 80 18.59 5.21 -19.19
C GLU A 80 19.97 5.87 -19.15
N LYS A 81 20.22 6.72 -18.15
CA LYS A 81 21.52 7.39 -17.93
C LYS A 81 22.46 6.58 -17.05
N SER A 82 22.03 5.43 -16.52
CA SER A 82 22.83 4.60 -15.62
C SER A 82 24.05 4.05 -16.36
N THR A 83 25.25 4.34 -15.84
CA THR A 83 26.52 3.79 -16.34
C THR A 83 26.94 2.51 -15.60
N LEU A 84 26.13 2.03 -14.66
CA LEU A 84 26.47 0.98 -13.69
C LEU A 84 27.08 -0.27 -14.36
N PHE A 85 26.43 -0.79 -15.40
CA PHE A 85 26.94 -1.95 -16.14
C PHE A 85 28.14 -1.64 -17.02
N ALA A 86 28.19 -0.47 -17.66
CA ALA A 86 29.32 -0.07 -18.51
C ALA A 86 30.59 0.13 -17.68
N ASP A 87 30.48 0.70 -16.49
CA ASP A 87 31.58 0.87 -15.55
C ASP A 87 32.08 -0.48 -15.01
N ALA A 88 31.18 -1.40 -14.69
CA ALA A 88 31.54 -2.75 -14.28
C ALA A 88 32.26 -3.52 -15.38
N GLU A 89 31.82 -3.42 -16.64
CA GLU A 89 32.51 -4.03 -17.79
C GLU A 89 33.91 -3.46 -18.00
N ARG A 90 34.07 -2.13 -17.85
CA ARG A 90 35.36 -1.46 -18.01
C ARG A 90 36.36 -1.80 -16.91
N THR A 91 35.88 -1.95 -15.68
CA THR A 91 36.72 -2.14 -14.48
C THR A 91 36.90 -3.60 -14.09
N GLY A 92 35.98 -4.47 -14.51
CA GLY A 92 35.87 -5.84 -14.01
C GLY A 92 35.27 -5.95 -12.61
N ASP A 93 34.82 -4.85 -12.00
CA ASP A 93 34.25 -4.83 -10.66
C ASP A 93 32.71 -4.75 -10.69
N TYR A 94 32.07 -5.84 -10.29
CA TYR A 94 30.61 -5.97 -10.24
C TYR A 94 30.04 -5.80 -8.82
N SER A 95 30.86 -5.42 -7.84
CA SER A 95 30.48 -5.35 -6.43
C SER A 95 29.28 -4.42 -6.19
N ALA A 96 29.23 -3.28 -6.87
CA ALA A 96 28.12 -2.33 -6.79
C ALA A 96 26.81 -2.93 -7.33
N ILE A 97 26.88 -3.64 -8.46
CA ILE A 97 25.73 -4.33 -9.06
C ILE A 97 25.17 -5.37 -8.10
N TYR A 98 26.02 -6.20 -7.49
CA TYR A 98 25.58 -7.21 -6.52
C TYR A 98 24.91 -6.58 -5.29
N ALA A 99 25.47 -5.47 -4.79
CA ALA A 99 24.90 -4.73 -3.65
C ALA A 99 23.53 -4.11 -3.99
N ASP A 100 23.38 -3.56 -5.19
CA ASP A 100 22.12 -2.99 -5.63
C ASP A 100 21.06 -4.06 -5.92
N ILE A 101 21.43 -5.21 -6.48
CA ILE A 101 20.52 -6.36 -6.66
C ILE A 101 20.02 -6.84 -5.30
N LYS A 102 20.92 -6.94 -4.30
CA LYS A 102 20.54 -7.30 -2.92
C LYS A 102 19.56 -6.28 -2.34
N SER A 103 19.79 -4.99 -2.58
CA SER A 103 18.89 -3.91 -2.16
C SER A 103 17.50 -4.01 -2.81
N VAL A 104 17.41 -4.39 -4.09
CA VAL A 104 16.13 -4.67 -4.76
C VAL A 104 15.39 -5.83 -4.10
N VAL A 105 16.09 -6.94 -3.84
CA VAL A 105 15.48 -8.11 -3.18
C VAL A 105 15.04 -7.81 -1.75
N ASP A 106 15.87 -7.10 -0.98
CA ASP A 106 15.57 -6.73 0.40
C ASP A 106 14.38 -5.77 0.48
N SER A 107 14.33 -4.75 -0.39
CA SER A 107 13.20 -3.81 -0.47
C SER A 107 11.91 -4.50 -0.91
N TYR A 108 11.98 -5.41 -1.89
CA TYR A 108 10.84 -6.26 -2.27
C TYR A 108 10.31 -7.04 -1.06
N ASN A 109 11.18 -7.76 -0.37
CA ASN A 109 10.80 -8.61 0.77
C ASN A 109 10.20 -7.80 1.89
N LYS A 110 10.76 -6.62 2.16
CA LYS A 110 10.26 -5.69 3.16
C LYS A 110 8.86 -5.20 2.83
N LEU A 111 8.65 -4.70 1.60
CA LEU A 111 7.34 -4.24 1.15
C LEU A 111 6.30 -5.37 1.18
N TYR A 112 6.65 -6.55 0.65
CA TYR A 112 5.76 -7.71 0.62
C TYR A 112 5.31 -8.10 2.04
N ASN A 113 6.25 -8.16 2.99
CA ASN A 113 5.95 -8.42 4.39
C ASN A 113 5.08 -7.33 5.02
N THR A 114 5.39 -6.05 4.77
CA THR A 114 4.62 -4.92 5.31
C THR A 114 3.17 -4.91 4.78
N LEU A 115 2.97 -5.23 3.50
CA LEU A 115 1.62 -5.40 2.93
C LEU A 115 0.88 -6.58 3.57
N GLY A 116 1.56 -7.72 3.77
CA GLY A 116 0.99 -8.93 4.39
C GLY A 116 0.57 -8.77 5.86
N LYS A 117 1.15 -7.81 6.59
CA LYS A 117 0.75 -7.49 7.98
C LYS A 117 -0.62 -6.82 8.08
N THR A 118 -1.19 -6.39 6.96
CA THR A 118 -2.47 -5.67 6.92
C THR A 118 -3.52 -6.52 6.20
N SER A 119 -4.70 -6.67 6.81
CA SER A 119 -5.81 -7.47 6.24
C SER A 119 -6.61 -6.74 5.15
N SER A 120 -5.99 -5.78 4.44
CA SER A 120 -6.65 -4.97 3.42
C SER A 120 -6.67 -5.72 2.08
N SER A 121 -7.83 -5.75 1.43
CA SER A 121 -7.98 -6.33 0.09
C SER A 121 -7.09 -5.63 -0.95
N ILE A 122 -6.89 -4.31 -0.81
CA ILE A 122 -5.97 -3.54 -1.65
C ILE A 122 -4.53 -3.99 -1.40
N ASN A 123 -4.12 -4.17 -0.15
CA ASN A 123 -2.75 -4.57 0.17
C ASN A 123 -2.47 -6.02 -0.26
N THR A 124 -3.48 -6.87 -0.24
CA THR A 124 -3.44 -8.23 -0.82
C THR A 124 -3.25 -8.17 -2.34
N MET A 125 -4.01 -7.31 -3.03
CA MET A 125 -3.83 -7.08 -4.47
C MET A 125 -2.42 -6.59 -4.81
N CYS A 126 -1.88 -5.61 -4.06
CA CYS A 126 -0.51 -5.12 -4.24
C CYS A 126 0.53 -6.23 -4.04
N SER A 127 0.35 -7.08 -3.02
CA SER A 127 1.23 -8.24 -2.77
C SER A 127 1.18 -9.25 -3.92
N ASN A 128 0.00 -9.48 -4.51
CA ASN A 128 -0.15 -10.35 -5.67
C ASN A 128 0.55 -9.78 -6.90
N LEU A 129 0.44 -8.48 -7.17
CA LEU A 129 1.15 -7.82 -8.28
C LEU A 129 2.67 -7.96 -8.14
N LEU A 130 3.21 -7.78 -6.94
CA LEU A 130 4.63 -8.03 -6.65
C LEU A 130 5.01 -9.49 -6.95
N LYS A 131 4.21 -10.45 -6.50
CA LYS A 131 4.46 -11.88 -6.73
C LYS A 131 4.38 -12.26 -8.21
N GLU A 132 3.43 -11.69 -8.94
CA GLU A 132 3.30 -11.89 -10.39
C GLU A 132 4.50 -11.37 -11.15
N ALA A 133 5.02 -10.18 -10.80
CA ALA A 133 6.20 -9.61 -11.44
C ALA A 133 7.41 -10.56 -11.35
N VAL A 134 7.56 -11.23 -10.21
CA VAL A 134 8.60 -12.25 -10.02
C VAL A 134 8.30 -13.50 -10.84
N LYS A 135 7.05 -14.00 -10.80
CA LYS A 135 6.67 -15.24 -11.51
C LYS A 135 6.87 -15.14 -13.02
N GLU A 136 6.45 -14.03 -13.63
CA GLU A 136 6.60 -13.77 -15.07
C GLU A 136 8.06 -13.67 -15.50
N ASN A 137 8.97 -13.35 -14.57
CA ASN A 137 10.40 -13.23 -14.83
C ASN A 137 11.22 -14.34 -14.16
N SER A 138 10.58 -15.43 -13.72
CA SER A 138 11.18 -16.45 -12.85
C SER A 138 12.39 -17.15 -13.47
N GLU A 139 12.35 -17.43 -14.77
CA GLU A 139 13.49 -18.03 -15.49
C GLU A 139 14.70 -17.08 -15.49
N THR A 140 14.49 -15.82 -15.86
CA THR A 140 15.54 -14.79 -15.89
C THR A 140 16.12 -14.53 -14.49
N LEU A 141 15.27 -14.47 -13.46
CA LEU A 141 15.70 -14.28 -12.07
C LEU A 141 16.46 -15.50 -11.53
N SER A 142 16.00 -16.71 -11.86
CA SER A 142 16.67 -17.94 -11.47
C SER A 142 18.07 -18.06 -12.09
N ALA A 143 18.27 -17.56 -13.31
CA ALA A 143 19.58 -17.54 -13.96
C ALA A 143 20.63 -16.75 -13.15
N VAL A 144 20.22 -15.68 -12.46
CA VAL A 144 21.07 -14.88 -11.56
C VAL A 144 21.00 -15.31 -10.09
N GLY A 145 20.40 -16.47 -9.80
CA GLY A 145 20.34 -17.00 -8.43
C GLY A 145 19.23 -16.43 -7.55
N ILE A 146 18.22 -15.79 -8.12
CA ILE A 146 17.06 -15.28 -7.37
C ILE A 146 15.89 -16.24 -7.52
N ALA A 147 15.27 -16.61 -6.41
CA ALA A 147 14.14 -17.53 -6.40
C ALA A 147 12.99 -17.02 -5.53
N LEU A 148 11.76 -17.25 -5.99
CA LEU A 148 10.54 -17.04 -5.21
C LEU A 148 10.29 -18.24 -4.30
N LYS A 149 10.16 -18.00 -3.00
CA LYS A 149 9.80 -19.01 -2.00
C LYS A 149 8.29 -19.19 -1.90
N ASP A 150 7.88 -20.26 -1.25
CA ASP A 150 6.46 -20.58 -1.02
C ASP A 150 5.73 -19.48 -0.22
N ASP A 151 6.43 -18.87 0.74
CA ASP A 151 5.93 -17.75 1.54
C ASP A 151 5.79 -16.42 0.76
N GLY A 152 6.21 -16.39 -0.51
CA GLY A 152 6.16 -15.22 -1.36
C GLY A 152 7.39 -14.29 -1.25
N SER A 153 8.32 -14.57 -0.33
CA SER A 153 9.59 -13.85 -0.26
C SER A 153 10.59 -14.35 -1.32
N LEU A 154 11.59 -13.53 -1.59
CA LEU A 154 12.72 -13.82 -2.48
C LEU A 154 13.94 -14.28 -1.67
N SER A 155 14.67 -15.26 -2.21
CA SER A 155 16.04 -15.61 -1.79
C SER A 155 17.05 -15.28 -2.87
N ILE A 156 18.30 -15.06 -2.44
CA ILE A 156 19.48 -14.94 -3.30
C ILE A 156 20.43 -16.09 -2.99
N ASP A 157 20.85 -16.80 -4.03
CA ASP A 157 22.07 -17.60 -4.04
C ASP A 157 23.25 -16.69 -4.43
N GLU A 158 24.03 -16.24 -3.45
CA GLU A 158 25.12 -15.30 -3.67
C GLU A 158 26.23 -15.87 -4.56
N ASN A 159 26.42 -17.20 -4.55
CA ASN A 159 27.44 -17.83 -5.39
C ASN A 159 26.99 -17.82 -6.84
N LYS A 160 25.73 -18.16 -7.11
CA LYS A 160 25.17 -18.12 -8.46
C LYS A 160 25.06 -16.68 -8.99
N LEU A 161 24.71 -15.72 -8.14
CA LEU A 161 24.68 -14.31 -8.51
C LEU A 161 26.07 -13.80 -8.95
N LYS A 162 27.12 -14.13 -8.18
CA LYS A 162 28.50 -13.73 -8.51
C LYS A 162 29.09 -14.50 -9.69
N ALA A 163 28.57 -15.68 -10.00
CA ALA A 163 28.99 -16.50 -11.14
C ALA A 163 28.27 -16.13 -12.46
N ALA A 164 27.18 -15.38 -12.40
CA ALA A 164 26.43 -14.97 -13.58
C ALA A 164 27.24 -13.99 -14.45
N ASP A 165 27.22 -14.22 -15.76
CA ASP A 165 27.83 -13.31 -16.72
C ASP A 165 27.05 -11.99 -16.85
N THR A 166 27.70 -11.00 -17.45
CA THR A 166 27.18 -9.64 -17.61
C THR A 166 25.87 -9.59 -18.40
N ASP A 167 25.73 -10.40 -19.45
CA ASP A 167 24.52 -10.41 -20.28
C ASP A 167 23.34 -10.97 -19.50
N THR A 168 23.57 -12.01 -18.69
CA THR A 168 22.58 -12.59 -17.79
C THR A 168 22.15 -11.59 -16.71
N LEU A 169 23.10 -10.85 -16.11
CA LEU A 169 22.80 -9.78 -15.15
C LEU A 169 22.02 -8.62 -15.81
N LYS A 170 22.40 -8.19 -17.01
CA LYS A 170 21.70 -7.14 -17.79
C LYS A 170 20.29 -7.56 -18.17
N LYS A 171 20.09 -8.82 -18.55
CA LYS A 171 18.75 -9.35 -18.85
C LYS A 171 17.84 -9.33 -17.62
N ALA A 172 18.39 -9.66 -16.46
CA ALA A 172 17.64 -9.69 -15.20
C ALA A 172 17.36 -8.30 -14.61
N PHE A 173 18.32 -7.37 -14.68
CA PHE A 173 18.21 -6.09 -13.99
C PHE A 173 18.48 -4.87 -14.85
N GLY A 174 19.20 -4.96 -15.96
CA GLY A 174 19.57 -3.81 -16.79
C GLY A 174 18.40 -3.00 -17.34
N THR A 175 18.69 -1.96 -18.10
CA THR A 175 17.69 -0.99 -18.58
C THR A 175 16.55 -1.61 -19.40
N SER A 176 16.78 -2.77 -20.01
CA SER A 176 15.75 -3.56 -20.73
C SER A 176 15.02 -4.59 -19.87
N SER A 177 15.31 -4.69 -18.57
CA SER A 177 14.67 -5.64 -17.67
C SER A 177 13.20 -5.33 -17.46
N GLU A 178 12.34 -6.26 -17.86
CA GLU A 178 10.90 -6.19 -17.59
C GLU A 178 10.60 -6.30 -16.09
N PHE A 179 11.36 -7.12 -15.36
CA PHE A 179 11.23 -7.25 -13.91
C PHE A 179 11.46 -5.93 -13.20
N ALA A 180 12.61 -5.28 -13.46
CA ALA A 180 12.99 -4.04 -12.76
C ALA A 180 12.01 -2.91 -13.09
N LYS A 181 11.61 -2.77 -14.36
CA LYS A 181 10.60 -1.79 -14.78
C LYS A 181 9.25 -2.02 -14.10
N ARG A 182 8.76 -3.26 -14.12
CA ARG A 182 7.47 -3.62 -13.51
C ARG A 182 7.50 -3.38 -12.00
N LEU A 183 8.62 -3.71 -11.35
CA LEU A 183 8.80 -3.48 -9.93
C LEU A 183 8.77 -1.99 -9.57
N GLY A 184 9.44 -1.14 -10.36
CA GLY A 184 9.39 0.32 -10.19
C GLY A 184 7.98 0.89 -10.36
N ILE A 185 7.22 0.42 -11.35
CA ILE A 185 5.82 0.83 -11.57
C ILE A 185 4.94 0.41 -10.38
N ILE A 186 5.06 -0.84 -9.92
CA ILE A 186 4.29 -1.33 -8.78
C ILE A 186 4.62 -0.53 -7.52
N GLY A 187 5.91 -0.32 -7.22
CA GLY A 187 6.34 0.48 -6.07
C GLY A 187 5.75 1.89 -6.09
N SER A 188 5.82 2.58 -7.23
CA SER A 188 5.27 3.92 -7.39
C SER A 188 3.74 3.96 -7.17
N ASN A 189 3.02 2.97 -7.71
CA ASN A 189 1.58 2.85 -7.52
C ASN A 189 1.22 2.58 -6.05
N VAL A 190 1.92 1.67 -5.38
CA VAL A 190 1.70 1.35 -3.96
C VAL A 190 1.99 2.57 -3.07
N SER A 191 3.08 3.30 -3.33
CA SER A 191 3.40 4.55 -2.63
C SER A 191 2.29 5.58 -2.80
N SER A 192 1.77 5.74 -4.02
CA SER A 192 0.66 6.68 -4.31
C SER A 192 -0.63 6.28 -3.60
N LEU A 193 -0.98 4.99 -3.59
CA LEU A 193 -2.13 4.47 -2.85
C LEU A 193 -1.97 4.68 -1.33
N ALA A 194 -0.78 4.44 -0.79
CA ALA A 194 -0.49 4.65 0.62
C ALA A 194 -0.59 6.13 1.00
N LYS A 195 -0.06 7.04 0.17
CA LYS A 195 -0.23 8.50 0.33
C LYS A 195 -1.70 8.91 0.34
N ALA A 196 -2.50 8.38 -0.59
CA ALA A 196 -3.94 8.64 -0.62
C ALA A 196 -4.66 8.16 0.65
N ASN A 197 -4.29 6.98 1.17
CA ASN A 197 -4.86 6.45 2.42
C ASN A 197 -4.44 7.27 3.65
N ILE A 198 -3.18 7.71 3.73
CA ILE A 198 -2.73 8.65 4.78
C ILE A 198 -3.60 9.90 4.76
N ASN A 199 -3.76 10.53 3.59
CA ASN A 199 -4.58 11.73 3.43
C ASN A 199 -6.04 11.49 3.80
N TYR A 200 -6.62 10.35 3.43
CA TYR A 200 -7.99 9.98 3.81
C TYR A 200 -8.14 9.88 5.33
N VAL A 201 -7.20 9.23 6.00
CA VAL A 201 -7.23 9.04 7.46
C VAL A 201 -7.01 10.36 8.22
N THR A 202 -6.16 11.25 7.71
CA THR A 202 -5.88 12.56 8.34
C THR A 202 -6.94 13.61 8.04
N ASN A 203 -7.48 13.67 6.81
CA ASN A 203 -8.44 14.70 6.40
C ASN A 203 -9.91 14.28 6.52
N SER A 204 -10.21 13.08 7.02
CA SER A 204 -11.59 12.65 7.20
C SER A 204 -12.30 13.50 8.27
N TYR A 205 -13.46 14.05 7.92
CA TYR A 205 -14.26 14.85 8.83
C TYR A 205 -14.70 14.04 10.05
N THR A 206 -14.69 14.66 11.21
CA THR A 206 -15.40 14.16 12.39
C THR A 206 -16.91 14.11 12.10
N SER A 207 -17.66 13.33 12.87
CA SER A 207 -19.13 13.24 12.76
C SER A 207 -19.86 14.59 12.94
N SER A 208 -19.16 15.63 13.40
CA SER A 208 -19.64 17.01 13.50
C SER A 208 -19.30 17.90 12.30
N GLY A 209 -18.67 17.37 11.24
CA GLY A 209 -18.33 18.14 10.04
C GLY A 209 -17.08 19.00 10.17
N ALA A 210 -16.31 18.88 11.26
CA ALA A 210 -15.00 19.52 11.40
C ALA A 210 -13.89 18.61 10.85
N ALA A 211 -12.90 19.18 10.14
CA ALA A 211 -11.70 18.46 9.70
C ALA A 211 -11.01 17.81 10.91
N SER A 212 -10.69 16.50 10.84
CA SER A 212 -10.00 15.82 11.94
C SER A 212 -8.51 16.16 11.93
N ASN A 213 -8.15 17.39 12.24
CA ASN A 213 -6.75 17.72 12.44
C ASN A 213 -6.24 16.93 13.65
N SER A 214 -5.11 16.24 13.48
CA SER A 214 -4.39 15.66 14.62
C SER A 214 -4.10 16.77 15.62
N SER A 215 -4.09 16.48 16.93
CA SER A 215 -3.70 17.45 17.95
C SER A 215 -2.31 18.05 17.67
N ASP A 216 -1.43 17.28 17.04
CA ASP A 216 -0.10 17.74 16.59
C ASP A 216 -0.18 18.77 15.45
N ASP A 217 -1.14 18.63 14.53
CA ASP A 217 -1.36 19.58 13.44
C ASP A 217 -1.95 20.90 13.97
N LEU A 218 -2.81 20.83 14.99
CA LEU A 218 -3.28 22.02 15.71
C LEU A 218 -2.15 22.70 16.48
N TYR A 219 -1.27 21.94 17.12
CA TYR A 219 -0.12 22.50 17.83
C TYR A 219 0.87 23.16 16.86
N SER A 220 1.19 22.50 15.74
CA SER A 220 2.05 23.03 14.67
C SER A 220 1.43 24.25 13.94
N LEU A 221 0.12 24.24 13.70
CA LEU A 221 -0.59 25.37 13.12
C LEU A 221 -0.68 26.55 14.10
N MET A 222 -0.84 26.30 15.40
CA MET A 222 -0.78 27.34 16.41
C MET A 222 0.62 27.92 16.52
N THR A 223 1.67 27.09 16.66
CA THR A 223 3.05 27.57 16.83
C THR A 223 3.58 28.28 15.58
N SER A 224 3.25 27.81 14.36
CA SER A 224 3.61 28.50 13.12
C SER A 224 2.93 29.87 12.97
N LYS A 225 1.68 30.03 13.41
CA LYS A 225 1.00 31.34 13.41
C LYS A 225 1.55 32.31 14.47
N PHE A 226 2.09 31.81 15.58
CA PHE A 226 2.76 32.63 16.58
C PHE A 226 4.18 33.05 16.16
N ASN A 227 4.93 32.19 15.45
CA ASN A 227 6.30 32.51 15.00
C ASN A 227 6.38 33.37 13.73
N SER A 228 5.25 33.63 13.04
CA SER A 228 5.22 34.45 11.82
C SER A 228 4.89 35.94 12.07
N ARG A 229 4.89 36.40 13.33
CA ARG A 229 4.71 37.81 13.71
C ARG A 229 5.87 38.33 14.57
N GLY A 230 7.10 38.05 14.15
CA GLY A 230 8.33 38.67 14.63
C GLY A 230 9.05 39.35 13.48
#